data_AF-A0A1I3MI00-F1
#
_entry.id   AF-A0A1I3MI00-F1
#
_cell.length_a   1.000
_cell.length_b   1.000
_cell.length_c   1.000
_cell.angle_alpha   90.00
_cell.angle_beta   90.00
_cell.angle_gamma   90.00
#
_symmetry.space_group_name_H-M   'P 1'
#
loop_
_entity.id
_entity.type
_entity.pdbx_description
1 polymer ?
#
loop_
_entity_poly.entity_id
_entity_poly.type
_entity_poly.pdbx_seq_one_letter_code
_entity_poly.pdbx_strand_id
1 'polypeptide(L)'
;MGPNARTYLDTLAGHLKNLPIAEKEDILKEIESHILSGLEHGQSEDEILKRLGDPKTLATGYTGEYFLKQKTTSPRLFFHKLLFSPLSVFSVR
;
A
#
# COMPACT_ATOMS: atom_id res chain seq x y z
N MET A 1 4.26 15.94 0.11
CA MET A 1 2.96 15.25 0.24
C MET A 1 1.89 16.27 0.60
N GLY A 2 0.76 16.21 -0.07
CA GLY A 2 -0.42 17.05 0.06
C GLY A 2 -1.55 16.43 0.88
N PRO A 3 -2.71 17.09 0.95
CA PRO A 3 -3.78 16.76 1.88
C PRO A 3 -4.53 15.47 1.52
N ASN A 4 -4.63 15.12 0.23
CA ASN A 4 -5.34 13.92 -0.20
C ASN A 4 -4.59 12.66 0.23
N ALA A 5 -3.27 12.65 0.00
CA ALA A 5 -2.40 11.57 0.44
C ALA A 5 -2.39 11.41 1.97
N ARG A 6 -2.40 12.52 2.71
CA ARG A 6 -2.46 12.47 4.18
C ARG A 6 -3.77 11.91 4.70
N THR A 7 -4.89 12.37 4.13
CA THR A 7 -6.23 11.83 4.44
C THR A 7 -6.33 10.33 4.13
N TYR A 8 -5.70 9.91 3.03
CA TYR A 8 -5.63 8.50 2.67
C TYR A 8 -4.90 7.66 3.73
N LEU A 9 -3.70 8.10 4.14
CA LEU A 9 -2.91 7.41 5.16
C LEU A 9 -3.63 7.38 6.51
N ASP A 10 -4.29 8.47 6.92
CA ASP A 10 -5.06 8.52 8.16
C ASP A 10 -6.25 7.54 8.12
N THR A 11 -6.94 7.46 6.98
CA THR A 11 -8.05 6.51 6.77
C THR A 11 -7.56 5.07 6.81
N LEU A 12 -6.47 4.77 6.10
CA LEU A 12 -5.80 3.47 6.11
C LEU A 12 -5.40 3.08 7.55
N ALA A 13 -4.74 3.98 8.28
CA ALA A 13 -4.33 3.78 9.66
C ALA A 13 -5.50 3.46 10.60
N GLY A 14 -6.68 4.07 10.36
CA GLY A 14 -7.91 3.78 11.09
C GLY A 14 -8.48 2.39 10.82
N HIS A 15 -8.31 1.88 9.59
CA HIS A 15 -8.75 0.53 9.21
C HIS A 15 -7.78 -0.58 9.64
N LEU A 16 -6.49 -0.27 9.85
CA LEU A 16 -5.47 -1.21 10.34
C LEU A 16 -5.48 -1.42 11.87
N LYS A 17 -6.48 -0.90 12.59
CA LYS A 17 -6.55 -0.91 14.07
C LYS A 17 -6.47 -2.30 14.73
N ASN A 18 -6.71 -3.37 13.97
CA ASN A 18 -6.68 -4.75 14.46
C ASN A 18 -5.30 -5.41 14.31
N LEU A 19 -4.31 -4.71 13.73
CA LEU A 19 -2.94 -5.17 13.61
C LEU A 19 -2.09 -4.71 14.80
N PRO A 20 -1.00 -5.43 15.12
CA PRO A 20 0.04 -4.91 16.01
C PRO A 20 0.57 -3.57 15.51
N ILE A 21 1.02 -2.74 16.45
CA ILE A 21 1.55 -1.40 16.15
C ILE A 21 2.70 -1.49 15.13
N ALA A 22 3.61 -2.45 15.31
CA ALA A 22 4.75 -2.65 14.39
C ALA A 22 4.29 -2.92 12.94
N GLU A 23 3.38 -3.88 12.74
CA GLU A 23 2.84 -4.19 11.41
C GLU A 23 2.10 -2.99 10.79
N LYS A 24 1.31 -2.29 11.61
CA LYS A 24 0.63 -1.08 11.16
C LYS A 24 1.62 -0.01 10.70
N GLU A 25 2.68 0.25 11.46
CA GLU A 25 3.72 1.23 11.10
C GLU A 25 4.45 0.83 9.82
N ASP A 26 4.77 -0.44 9.67
CA ASP A 26 5.48 -0.95 8.49
C ASP A 26 4.62 -0.79 7.22
N ILE A 27 3.33 -1.14 7.30
CA ILE A 27 2.38 -0.93 6.20
C ILE A 27 2.25 0.57 5.86
N LEU A 28 2.10 1.43 6.86
CA LEU A 28 1.97 2.86 6.61
C LEU A 28 3.22 3.46 5.95
N LYS A 29 4.41 3.05 6.40
CA LYS A 29 5.69 3.47 5.78
C LYS A 29 5.81 2.98 4.34
N GLU A 30 5.39 1.74 4.06
CA GLU A 30 5.38 1.18 2.70
C GLU A 30 4.48 2.01 1.76
N ILE A 31 3.25 2.32 2.20
CA ILE A 31 2.31 3.11 1.39
C ILE A 31 2.75 4.57 1.27
N GLU A 32 3.26 5.19 2.34
CA GLU A 32 3.83 6.53 2.30
C GLU A 32 5.00 6.61 1.31
N SER A 33 5.92 5.63 1.35
CA SER A 33 7.04 5.54 0.41
C SER A 33 6.55 5.38 -1.03
N HIS A 34 5.50 4.60 -1.27
CA HIS A 34 4.92 4.46 -2.61
C HIS A 34 4.37 5.81 -3.12
N ILE A 35 3.69 6.56 -2.26
CA ILE A 35 3.16 7.89 -2.61
C ILE A 35 4.29 8.87 -2.91
N LEU A 36 5.30 8.95 -2.05
CA LEU A 36 6.44 9.84 -2.25
C LEU A 36 7.19 9.50 -3.55
N SER A 37 7.41 8.21 -3.82
CA SER A 37 8.03 7.77 -5.06
C SER A 37 7.22 8.19 -6.29
N GLY A 38 5.89 8.00 -6.29
CA GLY A 38 5.05 8.44 -7.41
C GLY A 38 5.15 9.95 -7.66
N LEU A 39 5.17 10.75 -6.58
CA LEU A 39 5.32 12.21 -6.66
C LEU A 39 6.69 12.61 -7.24
N GLU A 40 7.77 11.94 -6.81
CA GLU A 40 9.12 12.17 -7.34
C GLU A 40 9.22 11.89 -8.85
N HIS A 41 8.43 10.93 -9.35
CA HIS A 41 8.34 10.60 -10.77
C HIS A 41 7.33 11.49 -11.54
N GLY A 42 6.81 12.55 -10.91
CA GLY A 42 5.94 13.54 -11.55
C GLY A 42 4.48 13.11 -11.68
N GLN A 43 4.05 12.06 -10.98
CA GLN A 43 2.64 11.68 -10.91
C GLN A 43 1.86 12.61 -9.97
N SER A 44 0.58 12.82 -10.25
CA SER A 44 -0.30 13.53 -9.33
C SER A 44 -0.76 12.64 -8.16
N GLU A 45 -1.14 13.25 -7.03
CA GLU A 45 -1.69 12.51 -5.89
C GLU A 45 -2.91 11.68 -6.28
N ASP A 46 -3.85 12.26 -7.03
CA ASP A 46 -5.06 11.57 -7.47
C ASP A 46 -4.75 10.32 -8.31
N GLU A 47 -3.74 10.36 -9.19
CA GLU A 47 -3.32 9.20 -9.97
C GLU A 47 -2.72 8.10 -9.10
N ILE A 48 -1.90 8.47 -8.13
CA ILE A 48 -1.28 7.54 -7.19
C ILE A 48 -2.36 6.88 -6.32
N LEU A 49 -3.24 7.69 -5.71
CA LEU A 49 -4.30 7.20 -4.83
C LEU A 49 -5.32 6.35 -5.59
N LYS A 50 -5.64 6.71 -6.84
CA LYS A 50 -6.50 5.89 -7.71
C LYS A 50 -5.91 4.51 -7.97
N ARG A 51 -4.58 4.38 -8.08
CA ARG A 51 -3.90 3.07 -8.22
C ARG A 51 -3.90 2.28 -6.92
N LEU A 52 -3.69 2.95 -5.79
CA LEU A 52 -3.79 2.32 -4.46
C LEU A 52 -5.21 1.83 -4.14
N GLY A 53 -6.23 2.49 -4.69
CA GLY A 53 -7.63 2.10 -4.57
C GLY A 53 -8.28 2.62 -3.29
N ASP A 54 -9.26 1.88 -2.77
CA ASP A 54 -9.96 2.26 -1.54
C ASP A 54 -9.13 1.84 -0.30
N PRO A 55 -8.85 2.75 0.66
CA PRO A 55 -7.99 2.47 1.79
C PRO A 55 -8.54 1.38 2.73
N LYS A 56 -9.87 1.22 2.82
CA LYS A 56 -10.49 0.16 3.61
C LYS A 56 -10.28 -1.22 2.97
N THR A 57 -10.40 -1.28 1.64
CA THR A 57 -10.15 -2.50 0.87
C THR A 57 -8.69 -2.91 0.98
N LEU A 58 -7.76 -1.95 0.84
CA LEU A 58 -6.33 -2.18 1.04
C LEU A 58 -6.02 -2.70 2.45
N ALA A 59 -6.58 -2.07 3.49
CA ALA A 59 -6.42 -2.51 4.88
C ALA A 59 -6.94 -3.92 5.13
N THR A 60 -8.06 -4.29 4.48
CA THR A 60 -8.63 -5.64 4.56
C THR A 60 -7.68 -6.68 3.98
N GLY A 61 -7.00 -6.36 2.87
CA GLY A 61 -5.96 -7.19 2.26
C GLY A 61 -4.82 -7.47 3.24
N TYR A 62 -4.19 -6.43 3.78
CA TYR A 62 -3.11 -6.57 4.77
C TYR A 62 -3.54 -7.33 6.03
N THR A 63 -4.74 -7.04 6.54
CA THR A 63 -5.27 -7.72 7.72
C THR A 63 -5.46 -9.22 7.45
N GLY A 64 -6.01 -9.57 6.29
CA GLY A 64 -6.16 -10.96 5.86
C GLY A 64 -4.81 -11.66 5.75
N GLU A 65 -3.84 -11.05 5.07
CA GLU A 65 -2.48 -11.59 4.94
C GLU A 65 -1.81 -11.85 6.30
N TYR A 66 -1.91 -10.89 7.23
CA TYR A 66 -1.32 -11.01 8.56
C TYR A 66 -1.88 -12.22 9.33
N PHE A 67 -3.20 -12.40 9.34
CA PHE A 67 -3.82 -13.54 10.03
C PHE A 67 -3.59 -14.87 9.31
N LEU A 68 -3.48 -14.87 7.99
CA LEU A 68 -3.10 -16.07 7.24
C LEU A 68 -1.65 -16.48 7.57
N LYS A 69 -0.70 -15.54 7.57
CA LYS A 69 0.70 -15.79 7.95
C LYS A 69 0.84 -16.38 9.35
N GLN A 70 0.07 -15.90 10.33
CA GLN A 70 0.09 -16.44 11.68
C GLN A 70 -0.48 -17.87 11.80
N LYS A 71 -1.46 -18.21 10.96
CA LYS A 71 -2.05 -19.57 10.95
C LYS A 71 -1.18 -20.59 10.23
N THR A 72 -0.30 -20.15 9.33
CA THR A 72 0.62 -21.02 8.59
C THR A 72 2.01 -20.97 9.21
N THR A 73 2.29 -21.87 10.15
CA THR A 73 3.67 -22.20 10.54
C THR A 73 4.36 -23.00 9.43
N SER A 74 4.52 -22.41 8.24
CA SER A 74 5.48 -22.83 7.21
C SER A 74 5.67 -21.72 6.17
N PRO A 75 6.89 -21.17 6.01
CA PRO A 75 7.13 -19.97 5.22
C PRO A 75 7.46 -20.34 3.78
N ARG A 76 6.46 -20.41 2.89
CA ARG A 76 6.75 -20.40 1.45
C ARG A 76 5.76 -19.50 0.72
N LEU A 77 6.22 -18.26 0.51
CA LEU A 77 6.15 -17.51 -0.76
C LEU A 77 4.74 -17.30 -1.34
N PHE A 78 4.08 -16.13 -1.22
CA PHE A 78 3.07 -15.76 -2.26
C PHE A 78 2.57 -14.30 -2.43
N PHE A 79 3.11 -13.25 -1.78
CA PHE A 79 2.53 -11.88 -2.00
C PHE A 79 3.46 -10.79 -2.55
N HIS A 80 4.69 -11.11 -2.95
CA HIS A 80 5.59 -10.11 -3.55
C HIS A 80 5.47 -9.97 -5.08
N LYS A 81 4.36 -10.44 -5.69
CA LYS A 81 4.22 -10.58 -7.16
C LYS A 81 3.13 -9.73 -7.82
N LEU A 82 2.53 -8.74 -7.15
CA LEU A 82 1.46 -7.92 -7.75
C LEU A 82 1.60 -6.39 -7.61
N LEU A 83 2.66 -5.87 -6.96
CA LEU A 83 2.88 -4.41 -6.83
C LEU A 83 4.05 -3.86 -7.67
N PHE A 84 4.78 -4.71 -8.39
CA PHE A 84 5.84 -4.30 -9.30
C PHE A 84 5.63 -4.92 -10.69
N SER A 85 4.53 -4.57 -11.37
CA SER A 85 4.61 -4.56 -12.83
C SER A 85 5.50 -3.37 -13.20
N PRO A 86 6.60 -3.53 -13.96
CA PRO A 86 7.26 -2.38 -14.54
C PRO A 86 6.20 -1.63 -15.34
N LEU A 87 6.02 -0.33 -15.05
CA LEU A 87 5.27 0.57 -15.92
C LEU A 87 5.71 0.23 -17.35
N SER A 88 4.73 -0.02 -18.21
CA SER A 88 4.94 -0.13 -19.64
C SER A 88 5.80 1.05 -20.09
N VAL A 89 7.08 0.77 -20.30
CA VAL A 89 7.95 1.57 -21.15
C VAL A 89 7.32 1.45 -22.54
N PHE A 90 6.52 2.43 -22.94
CA PHE A 90 6.48 3.01 -24.29
C PHE A 90 5.30 3.98 -24.40
N SER A 91 5.59 5.27 -24.32
CA SER A 91 5.07 6.23 -25.30
C SER A 91 5.93 7.47 -25.26
N VAL A 92 7.08 7.40 -25.94
CA VAL A 92 7.71 8.58 -26.53
C VAL A 92 7.56 8.38 -28.02
N ARG A 93 6.78 9.28 -28.63
CA ARG A 93 6.73 9.71 -30.04
C ARG A 93 7.13 8.71 -31.13
#